data_AF-A0A1X7GRQ9-F1
#
_entry.id   AF-A0A1X7GRQ9-F1
#
_cell.length_a   1.000
_cell.length_b   1.000
_cell.length_c   1.000
_cell.angle_alpha   90.00
_cell.angle_beta   90.00
_cell.angle_gamma   90.00
#
_symmetry.space_group_name_H-M   'P 1'
#
loop_
_entity.id
_entity.type
_entity.pdbx_description
1 polymer ?
#
loop_
_entity_poly.entity_id
_entity_poly.type
_entity_poly.pdbx_seq_one_letter_code
_entity_poly.pdbx_strand_id
1 'polypeptide(L)'
;MSSANDLSIQKKMENIFKNTCGTWQNCTESNIQSFLEQCQEHSIDSQYCMSWVEQHKSQIPDWQVVSKVSLDWVNQHTSTGSPISFTE
;
A
#
# COMPACT_ATOMS: atom_id res chain seq x y z
N MET A 1 16.80 14.99 14.53
CA MET A 1 16.71 15.41 13.12
C MET A 1 16.11 14.25 12.35
N SER A 2 14.79 14.16 12.24
CA SER A 2 14.12 12.95 11.68
C SER A 2 13.09 13.26 10.61
N SER A 3 12.91 14.53 10.22
CA SER A 3 11.78 14.96 9.39
C SER A 3 12.07 14.95 7.88
N ALA A 4 13.33 14.94 7.46
CA ALA A 4 13.69 15.07 6.03
C ALA A 4 13.55 13.74 5.25
N ASN A 5 13.83 12.60 5.90
CA ASN A 5 13.72 11.29 5.26
C ASN A 5 12.26 10.87 5.09
N ASP A 6 11.41 11.08 6.10
CA ASP A 6 9.97 10.81 6.05
C ASP A 6 9.27 11.59 4.92
N LEU A 7 9.56 12.90 4.80
CA LEU A 7 9.02 13.73 3.70
C LEU A 7 9.43 13.22 2.32
N SER A 8 10.63 12.63 2.21
CA SER A 8 11.12 12.08 0.94
C SER A 8 10.44 10.75 0.58
N ILE A 9 10.15 9.91 1.59
CA ILE A 9 9.46 8.62 1.41
C ILE A 9 8.00 8.88 1.05
N GLN A 10 7.34 9.79 1.76
CA GLN A 10 5.95 10.15 1.48
C GLN A 10 5.79 10.67 0.04
N LYS A 11 6.67 11.58 -0.41
CA LYS A 11 6.65 12.07 -1.81
C LYS A 11 6.86 10.97 -2.83
N LYS A 12 7.76 10.02 -2.57
CA LYS A 12 7.98 8.88 -3.47
C LYS A 12 6.73 8.01 -3.55
N MET A 13 6.14 7.69 -2.40
CA MET A 13 4.90 6.92 -2.31
C MET A 13 3.74 7.62 -3.03
N GLU A 14 3.53 8.92 -2.83
CA GLU A 14 2.52 9.69 -3.55
C GLU A 14 2.73 9.64 -5.07
N ASN A 15 3.99 9.71 -5.52
CA ASN A 15 4.31 9.61 -6.93
C ASN A 15 4.02 8.21 -7.49
N ILE A 16 4.37 7.16 -6.75
CA ILE A 16 4.06 5.77 -7.10
C ILE A 16 2.55 5.57 -7.18
N PHE A 17 1.80 6.08 -6.20
CA PHE A 17 0.34 6.03 -6.18
C PHE A 17 -0.27 6.71 -7.40
N LYS A 18 0.25 7.90 -7.75
CA LYS A 18 -0.20 8.65 -8.92
C LYS A 18 0.16 7.98 -10.24
N ASN A 19 1.26 7.22 -10.29
CA ASN A 19 1.64 6.46 -11.49
C ASN A 19 0.84 5.16 -11.66
N THR A 20 0.38 4.57 -10.57
CA THR A 20 -0.34 3.29 -10.55
C THR A 20 -1.86 3.50 -10.54
N CYS A 21 -2.41 3.95 -9.41
CA CYS A 21 -3.83 4.24 -9.26
C CYS A 21 -4.23 5.54 -9.99
N GLY A 22 -3.36 6.55 -10.01
CA GLY A 22 -3.67 7.87 -10.60
C GLY A 22 -4.56 8.72 -9.71
N THR A 23 -5.72 8.19 -9.36
CA THR A 23 -6.68 8.78 -8.41
C THR A 23 -7.21 7.70 -7.47
N TRP A 24 -7.71 8.12 -6.31
CA TRP A 24 -8.34 7.21 -5.33
C TRP A 24 -9.51 6.42 -5.94
N GLN A 25 -10.32 7.06 -6.78
CA GLN A 25 -11.46 6.43 -7.45
C GLN A 25 -11.06 5.38 -8.49
N ASN A 26 -9.85 5.48 -9.03
CA ASN A 26 -9.35 4.53 -10.02
C ASN A 26 -8.42 3.48 -9.38
N CYS A 27 -8.32 3.45 -8.05
CA CYS A 27 -7.49 2.49 -7.34
C CYS A 27 -8.25 1.17 -7.16
N THR A 28 -8.14 0.30 -8.16
CA THR A 28 -8.73 -1.05 -8.18
C THR A 28 -7.74 -2.10 -7.63
N GLU A 29 -8.19 -3.35 -7.55
CA GLU A 29 -7.39 -4.50 -7.11
C GLU A 29 -6.05 -4.64 -7.85
N SER A 30 -6.05 -4.49 -9.18
CA SER A 30 -4.81 -4.57 -9.97
C SER A 30 -3.90 -3.36 -9.73
N ASN A 31 -4.48 -2.17 -9.62
CA ASN A 31 -3.70 -0.94 -9.44
C ASN A 31 -3.05 -0.89 -8.05
N ILE A 32 -3.75 -1.37 -7.01
CA ILE A 32 -3.20 -1.41 -5.66
C ILE A 32 -2.08 -2.45 -5.55
N GLN A 33 -2.16 -3.58 -6.24
CA GLN A 33 -1.05 -4.55 -6.30
C GLN A 33 0.19 -3.92 -6.94
N SER A 34 0.03 -3.24 -8.09
CA SER A 34 1.14 -2.52 -8.72
C SER A 34 1.70 -1.39 -7.84
N PHE A 35 0.85 -0.73 -7.06
CA PHE A 35 1.28 0.27 -6.08
C PHE A 35 2.18 -0.35 -5.00
N LEU A 36 1.77 -1.47 -4.41
CA LEU A 36 2.51 -2.17 -3.37
C LEU A 36 3.84 -2.76 -3.88
N GLU A 37 3.84 -3.27 -5.11
CA GLU A 37 5.04 -3.75 -5.80
C GLU A 37 6.06 -2.63 -6.00
N GLN A 38 5.63 -1.50 -6.56
CA GLN A 38 6.52 -0.36 -6.75
C GLN A 38 6.99 0.25 -5.42
N CYS A 39 6.16 0.23 -4.36
CA CYS A 39 6.62 0.59 -3.03
C CYS A 39 7.83 -0.25 -2.63
N GLN A 40 7.74 -1.58 -2.78
CA GLN A 40 8.84 -2.50 -2.45
C GLN A 40 10.08 -2.26 -3.33
N GLU A 41 9.91 -2.06 -4.63
CA GLU A 41 11.02 -1.74 -5.55
C GLU A 41 11.74 -0.44 -5.17
N HIS A 42 11.00 0.55 -4.69
CA HIS A 42 11.54 1.82 -4.21
C HIS A 42 12.09 1.77 -2.77
N SER A 43 12.22 0.57 -2.19
CA SER A 43 12.65 0.33 -0.81
C SER A 43 11.74 1.01 0.23
N ILE A 44 10.44 1.09 -0.08
CA ILE A 44 9.39 1.56 0.81
C ILE A 44 8.64 0.34 1.33
N ASP A 45 8.37 0.31 2.63
CA ASP A 45 7.63 -0.78 3.24
C ASP A 45 6.19 -0.83 2.71
N SER A 46 5.78 -1.98 2.18
CA SER A 46 4.44 -2.17 1.62
C SER A 46 3.33 -2.03 2.68
N GLN A 47 3.60 -2.33 3.96
CA GLN A 47 2.65 -2.05 5.05
C GLN A 47 2.55 -0.57 5.37
N TYR A 48 3.65 0.18 5.26
CA TYR A 48 3.62 1.64 5.37
C TYR A 48 2.75 2.24 4.26
N CYS A 49 2.94 1.78 3.01
CA CYS A 49 2.11 2.17 1.88
C CYS A 49 0.63 1.84 2.13
N MET A 50 0.33 0.64 2.64
CA MET A 50 -1.04 0.24 2.96
C MET A 50 -1.67 1.09 4.07
N SER A 51 -0.92 1.38 5.12
CA SER A 51 -1.36 2.25 6.23
C SER A 51 -1.70 3.67 5.75
N TRP A 52 -0.97 4.18 4.77
CA TRP A 52 -1.27 5.46 4.15
C TRP A 52 -2.54 5.41 3.30
N VAL A 53 -2.68 4.41 2.44
CA VAL A 53 -3.89 4.23 1.61
C VAL A 53 -5.14 4.05 2.48
N GLU A 54 -5.03 3.36 3.61
CA GLU A 54 -6.15 3.18 4.54
C GLU A 54 -6.69 4.53 5.07
N GLN A 55 -5.85 5.55 5.25
CA GLN A 55 -6.31 6.88 5.66
C GLN A 55 -7.23 7.52 4.61
N HIS A 56 -7.11 7.08 3.35
CA HIS A 56 -7.89 7.54 2.21
C HIS A 56 -8.97 6.55 1.76
N LYS A 57 -9.25 5.50 2.55
CA LYS A 57 -10.24 4.45 2.23
C LYS A 57 -11.62 4.98 1.85
N SER A 58 -12.02 6.11 2.42
CA SER A 58 -13.30 6.77 2.14
C SER A 58 -13.45 7.24 0.68
N GLN A 59 -12.33 7.41 -0.03
CA GLN A 59 -12.28 7.87 -1.43
C GLN A 59 -12.10 6.72 -2.42
N ILE A 60 -11.83 5.51 -1.92
CA ILE A 60 -11.55 4.34 -2.74
C ILE A 60 -12.86 3.53 -2.86
N PRO A 61 -13.40 3.37 -4.08
CA PRO A 61 -14.53 2.49 -4.30
C PRO A 61 -14.13 1.05 -4.00
N ASP A 62 -15.06 0.26 -3.47
CA ASP A 62 -14.83 -1.15 -3.15
C ASP A 62 -13.59 -1.37 -2.25
N TRP A 63 -13.35 -0.44 -1.31
CA TRP A 63 -12.22 -0.49 -0.38
C TRP A 63 -12.05 -1.85 0.29
N GLN A 64 -13.15 -2.53 0.62
CA GLN A 64 -13.11 -3.84 1.25
C GLN A 64 -12.39 -4.89 0.37
N VAL A 65 -12.56 -4.82 -0.95
CA VAL A 65 -11.92 -5.69 -1.92
C VAL A 65 -10.46 -5.28 -2.10
N VAL A 66 -10.21 -3.99 -2.33
CA VAL A 66 -8.86 -3.41 -2.47
C VAL A 66 -8.00 -3.74 -1.25
N SER A 67 -8.54 -3.56 -0.05
CA SER A 67 -7.86 -3.83 1.21
C SER A 67 -7.54 -5.31 1.38
N LYS A 68 -8.48 -6.20 1.05
CA LYS A 68 -8.26 -7.64 1.10
C LYS A 68 -7.15 -8.08 0.15
N VAL A 69 -7.19 -7.63 -1.10
CA VAL A 69 -6.17 -7.96 -2.11
C VAL A 69 -4.80 -7.41 -1.71
N SER A 70 -4.77 -6.20 -1.15
CA SER A 70 -3.53 -5.59 -0.65
C SER A 70 -2.90 -6.39 0.48
N LEU A 71 -3.71 -6.79 1.46
CA LEU A 71 -3.25 -7.62 2.58
C LEU A 71 -2.74 -8.98 2.11
N ASP A 72 -3.45 -9.62 1.18
CA ASP A 72 -3.04 -10.89 0.58
C ASP A 72 -1.70 -10.75 -0.15
N TRP A 73 -1.54 -9.70 -0.96
CA TRP A 73 -0.30 -9.39 -1.67
C TRP A 73 0.86 -9.16 -0.69
N VAL A 74 0.66 -8.33 0.34
CA VAL A 74 1.67 -8.08 1.37
C VAL A 74 2.08 -9.37 2.06
N ASN A 75 1.13 -10.22 2.45
CA ASN A 75 1.43 -11.51 3.09
C ASN A 75 2.23 -12.45 2.17
N GLN A 76 2.04 -12.39 0.86
CA GLN A 76 2.75 -13.21 -0.11
C GLN A 76 4.16 -12.66 -0.44
N HIS A 77 4.30 -11.34 -0.55
CA HIS A 77 5.51 -10.69 -1.07
C HIS A 77 6.45 -10.15 0.02
N THR A 78 5.91 -9.80 1.18
CA THR A 78 6.73 -9.45 2.35
C THR A 78 6.91 -10.72 3.17
N SER A 79 8.02 -11.43 2.92
CA SER A 79 8.41 -12.65 3.64
C SER A 79 8.88 -12.35 5.09
N THR A 80 8.26 -11.37 5.75
CA THR A 80 8.32 -11.20 7.20
C THR A 80 7.38 -12.25 7.79
N GLY A 81 7.89 -13.47 7.87
CA GLY A 81 7.18 -14.62 8.40
C GLY A 81 6.52 -14.32 9.74
N SER A 82 5.21 -14.35 9.76
CA SER A 82 4.42 -14.97 10.81
C SER A 82 3.03 -15.21 10.24
N PRO A 83 2.52 -16.45 10.23
CA PRO A 83 1.10 -16.66 10.05
C PRO A 83 0.40 -15.88 11.16
N ILE A 84 -0.39 -14.86 10.80
CA ILE A 84 -1.35 -14.30 11.73
C ILE A 84 -2.40 -15.40 11.92
N SER A 85 -2.17 -16.30 12.87
CA SER A 85 -3.22 -17.16 13.40
C SER A 85 -4.22 -16.22 14.05
N PHE A 86 -5.29 -15.90 13.33
CA PHE A 86 -6.55 -15.54 13.94
C PHE A 86 -6.95 -16.74 14.80
N THR A 87 -6.56 -16.72 16.07
CA THR A 87 -7.08 -17.68 17.04
C THR A 87 -8.46 -17.14 17.43
N GLU A 88 -9.47 -17.98 17.21
CA GLU A 88 -10.87 -17.80 17.65
C GLU A 88 -10.99 -17.46 19.14
#